data_AF-A0A9E5K113-F1
#
_entry.id   AF-A0A9E5K113-F1
#
_cell.length_a   1.000
_cell.length_b   1.000
_cell.length_c   1.000
_cell.angle_alpha   90.00
_cell.angle_beta   90.00
_cell.angle_gamma   90.00
#
_symmetry.space_group_name_H-M   'P 1'
#
loop_
_entity.id
_entity.type
_entity.pdbx_description
1 polymer ?
#
loop_
_entity_poly.entity_id
_entity_poly.type
_entity_poly.pdbx_seq_one_letter_code
_entity_poly.pdbx_strand_id
1 'polypeptide(L)'
;MTKGTDFGAGLIEGLKEAVAWKRGEIKLPVRNAPSITADQVKAIRKAVAKSSKEFSSRFGIPLRTLEGWEQGRRRPDPAASILLRVIEKNPQAVEEIVAHTEVAV
;
A
#
# COMPACT_ATOMS: atom_id res chain seq x y z
N MET A 1 17.93 6.05 -48.50
CA MET A 1 17.38 5.15 -47.45
C MET A 1 17.60 5.82 -46.11
N THR A 2 16.60 6.52 -45.59
CA THR A 2 16.65 7.19 -44.29
C THR A 2 16.79 6.12 -43.21
N LYS A 3 17.98 6.02 -42.60
CA LYS A 3 18.16 5.25 -41.37
C LYS A 3 17.13 5.78 -40.39
N GLY A 4 16.22 4.91 -39.92
CA GLY A 4 15.28 5.26 -38.87
C GLY A 4 16.07 5.93 -37.75
N THR A 5 15.64 7.11 -37.34
CA THR A 5 16.23 7.80 -36.20
C THR A 5 16.17 6.86 -34.99
N ASP A 6 17.13 6.97 -34.08
CA ASP A 6 17.18 6.23 -32.81
C ASP A 6 15.81 6.15 -32.11
N PHE A 7 15.06 7.25 -32.21
CA PHE A 7 13.67 7.35 -31.78
C PHE A 7 12.69 6.35 -32.43
N GLY A 8 12.74 6.20 -33.75
CA GLY A 8 11.85 5.27 -34.47
C GLY A 8 12.14 3.81 -34.14
N ALA A 9 13.41 3.45 -33.96
CA ALA A 9 13.81 2.13 -33.50
C ALA A 9 13.31 1.86 -32.07
N GLY A 10 13.45 2.82 -31.16
CA GLY A 10 12.97 2.72 -29.78
C GLY A 10 11.45 2.59 -29.66
N LEU A 11 10.67 3.29 -30.51
CA LEU A 11 9.21 3.11 -30.57
C LEU A 11 8.81 1.71 -31.01
N ILE A 12 9.48 1.16 -32.03
CA ILE A 12 9.21 -0.21 -32.51
C ILE A 12 9.55 -1.23 -31.42
N GLU A 13 10.65 -1.04 -30.70
CA GLU A 13 11.05 -1.90 -29.59
C GLU A 13 10.03 -1.87 -28.45
N GLY A 14 9.66 -0.68 -27.97
CA GLY A 14 8.67 -0.53 -26.91
C GLY A 14 7.29 -1.10 -27.27
N LEU A 15 6.85 -0.98 -28.53
CA LEU A 15 5.61 -1.59 -28.99
C LEU A 15 5.68 -3.12 -29.06
N LYS A 16 6.83 -3.69 -29.43
CA LYS A 16 7.04 -5.15 -29.40
C LYS A 16 6.96 -5.67 -27.96
N GLU A 17 7.58 -4.97 -27.01
CA GLU A 17 7.47 -5.30 -25.58
C GLU A 17 6.01 -5.23 -25.11
N ALA A 18 5.27 -4.18 -25.47
CA ALA A 18 3.87 -4.05 -25.10
C ALA A 18 2.99 -5.20 -25.63
N VAL A 19 3.23 -5.65 -26.87
CA VAL A 19 2.55 -6.82 -27.47
C VAL A 19 2.90 -8.10 -26.72
N ALA A 20 4.19 -8.35 -26.45
CA ALA A 20 4.64 -9.53 -25.73
C ALA A 20 4.06 -9.57 -24.30
N TRP A 21 3.98 -8.43 -23.61
CA TRP A 21 3.35 -8.33 -22.30
C TRP A 21 1.85 -8.63 -22.36
N LYS A 22 1.14 -8.08 -23.35
CA LYS A 22 -0.31 -8.31 -23.52
C LYS A 22 -0.63 -9.79 -23.79
N ARG A 23 0.28 -10.51 -24.44
CA ARG A 23 0.20 -11.96 -24.69
C ARG A 23 0.63 -12.83 -23.50
N GLY A 24 1.17 -12.24 -22.44
CA GLY A 24 1.68 -12.96 -21.27
C GLY A 24 3.05 -13.60 -21.47
N GLU A 25 3.76 -13.26 -22.54
CA GLU A 25 5.09 -13.79 -22.89
C GLU A 25 6.19 -13.15 -22.02
N ILE A 26 6.00 -11.90 -21.62
CA ILE A 26 6.89 -11.17 -20.70
C ILE A 26 6.12 -10.59 -19.52
N LYS A 27 6.82 -10.42 -18.39
CA LYS A 27 6.32 -9.69 -17.22
C LYS A 27 7.01 -8.33 -17.17
N LEU A 28 6.23 -7.25 -17.17
CA LEU A 28 6.75 -5.91 -16.93
C LEU A 28 6.76 -5.63 -15.41
N PRO A 29 7.77 -4.91 -14.89
CA PRO A 29 7.82 -4.56 -13.48
C PRO A 29 6.72 -3.54 -13.16
N VAL A 30 5.67 -4.00 -12.48
CA VAL A 30 4.61 -3.14 -11.95
C VAL A 30 4.69 -3.13 -10.42
N ARG A 31 4.68 -1.94 -9.82
CA ARG A 31 4.56 -1.79 -8.36
C ARG A 31 3.09 -1.58 -8.02
N ASN A 32 2.47 -2.61 -7.44
CA ASN A 32 1.10 -2.52 -6.93
C ASN A 32 1.13 -2.38 -5.41
N ALA A 33 0.22 -1.57 -4.87
CA ALA A 33 -0.04 -1.58 -3.44
C ALA A 33 -0.56 -2.97 -3.02
N PRO A 34 -0.22 -3.44 -1.82
CA PRO A 34 -0.73 -4.71 -1.31
C PRO A 34 -2.25 -4.62 -1.14
N SER A 35 -2.96 -5.66 -1.59
CA SER A 35 -4.36 -5.84 -1.20
C SER A 35 -4.39 -6.46 0.20
N ILE A 36 -5.13 -5.86 1.13
CA ILE A 36 -5.23 -6.32 2.52
C ILE A 36 -6.69 -6.65 2.84
N THR A 37 -6.94 -7.86 3.35
CA THR A 37 -8.25 -8.32 3.78
C THR A 37 -8.60 -7.81 5.19
N ALA A 38 -9.88 -7.80 5.55
CA ALA A 38 -10.33 -7.43 6.90
C ALA A 38 -9.63 -8.24 8.00
N ASP A 39 -9.47 -9.56 7.79
CA ASP A 39 -8.75 -10.43 8.72
C ASP A 39 -7.27 -10.07 8.84
N GLN A 40 -6.63 -9.68 7.74
CA GLN A 40 -5.25 -9.22 7.78
C GLN A 40 -5.12 -7.89 8.50
N VAL A 41 -6.05 -6.93 8.32
CA VAL A 41 -6.06 -5.68 9.10
C VAL A 41 -6.14 -6.00 10.60
N LYS A 42 -7.05 -6.89 10.98
CA LYS A 42 -7.21 -7.33 12.38
C LYS A 42 -5.98 -8.05 12.92
N ALA A 43 -5.32 -8.86 12.10
CA ALA A 43 -4.09 -9.54 12.46
C ALA A 43 -2.93 -8.54 12.70
N ILE A 44 -2.75 -7.58 11.78
CA ILE A 44 -1.76 -6.51 11.91
C ILE A 44 -1.99 -5.74 13.20
N ARG A 45 -3.24 -5.30 13.46
CA ARG A 45 -3.58 -4.59 14.70
C ARG A 45 -3.22 -5.42 15.94
N LYS A 46 -3.59 -6.71 15.99
CA LYS A 46 -3.27 -7.60 17.11
C LYS A 46 -1.77 -7.77 17.34
N ALA A 47 -0.96 -7.72 16.28
CA ALA A 47 0.49 -7.87 16.38
C ALA A 47 1.16 -6.66 17.06
N VAL A 48 0.58 -5.45 16.92
CA VAL A 48 1.21 -4.20 17.39
C VAL A 48 0.43 -3.47 18.47
N ALA A 49 -0.80 -3.86 18.79
CA ALA A 49 -1.62 -3.21 19.82
C ALA A 49 -2.64 -4.19 20.41
N LYS A 50 -2.95 -4.05 21.70
CA LYS A 50 -3.92 -4.93 22.38
C LYS A 50 -5.36 -4.62 21.95
N SER A 51 -5.67 -3.35 21.66
CA SER A 51 -7.00 -2.90 21.24
C SER A 51 -6.97 -1.99 20.01
N SER A 52 -8.13 -1.83 19.35
CA SER A 52 -8.30 -0.89 18.23
C SER A 52 -8.16 0.57 18.69
N LYS A 53 -8.55 0.86 19.95
CA LYS A 53 -8.36 2.18 20.57
C LYS A 53 -6.87 2.50 20.75
N GLU A 54 -6.11 1.56 21.30
CA GLU A 54 -4.66 1.69 21.45
C GLU A 54 -3.95 1.84 20.10
N PHE A 55 -4.32 1.03 19.09
CA PHE A 55 -3.80 1.18 17.73
C PHE A 55 -4.08 2.57 17.16
N SER A 56 -5.31 3.06 17.35
CA SER A 56 -5.72 4.39 16.89
C SER A 56 -4.89 5.49 17.54
N SER A 57 -4.71 5.43 18.87
CA SER A 57 -3.88 6.39 19.61
C SER A 57 -2.41 6.33 19.19
N ARG A 58 -1.89 5.14 18.91
CA ARG A 58 -0.47 4.91 18.60
C ARG A 58 -0.09 5.34 17.18
N PHE A 59 -0.97 5.10 16.19
CA PHE A 59 -0.65 5.31 14.77
C PHE A 59 -1.48 6.39 14.09
N GLY A 60 -2.36 7.10 14.81
CA GLY A 60 -3.15 8.20 14.29
C GLY A 60 -4.25 7.81 13.30
N ILE A 61 -4.49 6.52 13.07
CA ILE A 61 -5.60 6.04 12.23
C ILE A 61 -6.90 6.14 13.05
N PRO A 62 -7.95 6.85 12.60
CA PRO A 62 -9.17 7.00 13.38
C PRO A 62 -9.81 5.66 13.74
N LEU A 63 -10.22 5.49 15.01
CA LEU A 63 -10.78 4.24 15.52
C LEU A 63 -11.89 3.68 14.63
N ARG A 64 -12.86 4.52 14.25
CA ARG A 64 -14.00 4.11 13.42
C ARG A 64 -13.60 3.71 12.00
N THR A 65 -12.50 4.26 11.49
CA THR A 65 -11.91 3.85 10.22
C THR A 65 -11.30 2.46 10.34
N LEU A 66 -10.47 2.24 11.38
CA LEU A 66 -9.86 0.94 11.65
C LEU A 66 -10.92 -0.16 11.85
N GLU A 67 -11.93 0.09 12.68
CA GLU A 67 -13.02 -0.86 12.92
C GLU A 67 -13.82 -1.17 11.64
N GLY A 68 -14.04 -0.16 10.80
CA GLY A 68 -14.69 -0.34 9.50
C GLY A 68 -13.90 -1.27 8.57
N TRP A 69 -12.57 -1.22 8.62
CA TRP A 69 -11.69 -2.12 7.90
C TRP A 69 -11.64 -3.53 8.51
N GLU A 70 -11.50 -3.65 9.83
CA GLU A 70 -11.50 -4.95 10.54
C GLU A 70 -12.82 -5.71 10.38
N GLN A 71 -13.95 -5.00 10.19
CA GLN A 71 -15.26 -5.59 9.94
C GLN A 71 -15.56 -5.80 8.44
N GLY A 72 -14.67 -5.37 7.54
CA GLY A 72 -14.85 -5.46 6.09
C GLY A 72 -15.93 -4.55 5.50
N ARG A 73 -16.48 -3.60 6.29
CA ARG A 73 -17.46 -2.61 5.80
C ARG A 73 -16.83 -1.64 4.80
N ARG A 74 -15.53 -1.40 4.94
CA ARG A 74 -14.69 -0.65 4.00
C ARG A 74 -13.38 -1.40 3.80
N ARG A 75 -12.69 -1.12 2.71
CA ARG A 75 -11.32 -1.60 2.49
C ARG A 75 -10.33 -0.43 2.67
N PRO A 76 -9.12 -0.68 3.18
CA PRO A 76 -8.06 0.30 3.12
C PRO A 76 -7.78 0.63 1.66
N ASP A 77 -7.59 1.92 1.36
CA ASP A 77 -7.10 2.34 0.05
C ASP A 77 -5.63 1.90 -0.14
N PRO A 78 -5.03 2.09 -1.33
CA PRO A 78 -3.64 1.72 -1.59
C PRO A 78 -2.63 2.30 -0.60
N ALA A 79 -2.78 3.56 -0.20
CA ALA A 79 -1.84 4.23 0.71
C ALA A 79 -2.00 3.69 2.14
N ALA A 80 -3.24 3.53 2.60
CA ALA A 80 -3.54 2.90 3.89
C ALA A 80 -3.02 1.46 3.95
N SER A 81 -3.14 0.72 2.85
CA SER A 81 -2.62 -0.66 2.77
C SER A 81 -1.09 -0.70 2.89
N ILE A 82 -0.39 0.22 2.24
CA ILE A 82 1.06 0.36 2.40
C ILE A 82 1.40 0.71 3.84
N LEU A 83 0.73 1.70 4.43
CA LEU A 83 0.96 2.13 5.81
C LEU A 83 0.75 0.98 6.80
N LEU A 84 -0.31 0.19 6.65
CA LEU A 84 -0.55 -1.00 7.48
C LEU A 84 0.59 -2.02 7.39
N ARG A 85 1.20 -2.21 6.21
CA ARG A 85 2.40 -3.07 6.07
C ARG A 85 3.64 -2.45 6.67
N VAL A 86 3.80 -1.13 6.61
CA VAL A 86 4.90 -0.44 7.29
C VAL A 86 4.75 -0.62 8.79
N ILE A 87 3.56 -0.41 9.35
CA ILE A 87 3.26 -0.63 10.77
C ILE A 87 3.54 -2.08 11.17
N GLU A 88 3.13 -3.06 10.36
CA GLU A 88 3.39 -4.49 10.61
C GLU A 88 4.90 -4.80 10.70
N LYS A 89 5.71 -4.17 9.84
CA LYS A 89 7.15 -4.47 9.74
C LYS A 89 8.03 -3.61 10.66
N ASN A 90 7.67 -2.34 10.84
CA ASN A 90 8.43 -1.34 11.57
C ASN A 90 7.46 -0.32 12.21
N PRO A 91 6.78 -0.68 13.31
CA PRO A 91 5.82 0.19 13.97
C PRO A 91 6.46 1.46 14.54
N GLN A 92 7.71 1.35 15.04
CA GLN A 92 8.46 2.46 15.63
C GLN A 92 8.66 3.62 14.65
N ALA A 93 9.02 3.32 13.39
CA ALA A 93 9.19 4.35 12.37
C ALA A 93 7.92 5.16 12.10
N VAL A 94 6.74 4.58 12.34
CA VAL A 94 5.47 5.31 12.20
C VAL A 94 5.18 6.13 13.46
N GLU A 95 5.41 5.56 14.65
CA GLU A 95 5.23 6.25 15.93
C GLU A 95 6.07 7.52 16.06
N GLU A 96 7.30 7.49 15.56
CA GLU A 96 8.20 8.66 15.55
C GLU A 96 7.68 9.82 14.69
N ILE A 97 6.84 9.52 13.70
CA ILE A 97 6.30 10.52 12.75
C ILE A 97 4.94 11.05 13.22
N VAL A 98 4.16 10.22 13.92
CA VAL A 98 2.82 10.60 14.37
C VAL A 98 2.94 11.67 15.46
N ALA A 99 2.33 12.83 15.21
CA ALA A 99 2.26 13.89 16.19
C ALA A 99 1.49 13.43 17.43
N HIS A 100 2.11 13.59 18.61
CA HIS A 100 1.47 13.33 19.88
C HIS A 100 0.63 14.55 20.26
N THR A 101 -0.67 14.52 19.97
CA THR A 101 -1.59 15.53 20.49
C THR A 101 -2.15 15.03 21.82
N GLU A 102 -1.62 15.52 22.94
CA GLU A 102 -2.28 15.38 24.23
C GLU A 102 -3.56 16.21 24.22
N VAL A 103 -4.71 15.54 24.18
CA VAL A 103 -5.98 16.21 24.45
C VAL A 103 -6.12 16.25 25.96
N ALA A 104 -5.87 17.42 26.55
CA ALA A 104 -6.21 17.68 27.94
C ALA A 104 -7.71 17.40 28.13
N VAL A 105 -8.03 16.50 29.05
CA VAL A 105 -9.40 16.29 29.56
C VAL A 105 -9.63 17.23 30.72
#